data_AF-A0A960H364-F1
#
_entry.id   AF-A0A960H364-F1
#
_cell.length_a   1.000
_cell.length_b   1.000
_cell.length_c   1.000
_cell.angle_alpha   90.00
_cell.angle_beta   90.00
_cell.angle_gamma   90.00
#
_symmetry.space_group_name_H-M   'P 1'
#
loop_
_entity.id
_entity.type
_entity.pdbx_description
1 polymer ?
#
loop_
_entity_poly.entity_id
_entity_poly.type
_entity_poly.pdbx_seq_one_letter_code
_entity_poly.pdbx_strand_id
1 'polypeptide(L)' 'MTCRVCGKTTWAGCGSHVEAVRRSVPAGQWCSGHSKAEMPAARKGWFRRKTSGL' A
#
# COMPACT_ATOMS: atom_id res chain seq x y z
N MET A 1 1.97 8.56 -2.95
CA MET A 1 2.45 7.17 -2.77
C MET A 1 1.29 6.23 -3.05
N THR A 2 1.53 4.98 -3.45
CA THR A 2 0.46 4.10 -3.97
C THR A 2 -0.02 3.11 -2.91
N CYS A 3 -1.34 2.95 -2.78
CA CYS A 3 -1.90 2.04 -1.79
C CYS A 3 -1.66 0.59 -2.21
N ARG A 4 -1.13 -0.24 -1.31
CA ARG A 4 -0.92 -1.67 -1.60
C ARG A 4 -2.19 -2.52 -1.59
N VAL A 5 -3.31 -1.96 -1.13
CA VAL A 5 -4.62 -2.64 -1.09
C VAL A 5 -5.41 -2.35 -2.37
N CYS A 6 -5.65 -1.07 -2.68
CA CYS A 6 -6.50 -0.69 -3.81
C CYS A 6 -5.74 -0.12 -5.02
N GLY A 7 -4.41 0.04 -4.95
CA GLY A 7 -3.61 0.60 -6.05
C GLY A 7 -3.82 2.10 -6.31
N LYS A 8 -4.71 2.77 -5.56
CA LYS A 8 -4.98 4.19 -5.71
C LYS A 8 -3.97 5.07 -5.00
N THR A 9 -3.94 6.35 -5.36
CA THR A 9 -3.07 7.34 -4.72
C THR A 9 -3.48 7.54 -3.27
N THR A 10 -2.50 7.54 -2.39
CA THR A 10 -2.66 7.79 -0.96
C THR A 10 -1.54 8.71 -0.48
N TRP A 11 -1.81 9.38 0.63
CA TRP A 11 -0.94 10.36 1.26
C TRP A 11 -0.67 10.05 2.73
N ALA A 12 -0.87 8.80 3.16
CA ALA A 12 -0.52 8.40 4.52
C ALA A 12 0.97 8.68 4.78
N GLY A 13 1.25 9.49 5.81
CA GLY A 13 2.61 9.94 6.15
C GLY A 13 3.10 11.20 5.41
N CYS A 14 2.28 11.82 4.57
CA CYS A 14 2.59 13.11 3.96
C CYS A 14 2.08 14.27 4.84
N GLY A 15 2.81 15.39 4.87
CA GLY A 15 2.51 16.55 5.73
C GLY A 15 1.55 17.58 5.11
N SER A 16 1.59 18.82 5.60
CA SER A 16 0.61 19.88 5.28
C SER A 16 0.46 20.23 3.80
N HIS A 17 1.40 19.85 2.92
CA HIS A 17 1.30 20.13 1.48
C HIS A 17 0.24 19.28 0.76
N VAL A 18 -0.23 18.18 1.37
CA VAL A 18 -1.13 17.19 0.73
C VAL A 18 -2.40 17.83 0.19
N GLU A 19 -2.97 18.79 0.90
CA GLU A 19 -4.22 19.44 0.51
C GLU A 19 -4.10 20.20 -0.81
N ALA A 20 -2.93 20.78 -1.11
CA ALA A 20 -2.68 21.43 -2.40
C ALA A 20 -2.59 20.40 -3.53
N VAL A 21 -1.85 19.30 -3.32
CA VAL A 21 -1.65 18.23 -4.31
C VAL A 21 -2.96 17.48 -4.58
N ARG A 22 -3.74 17.24 -3.52
CA ARG A 22 -5.03 16.55 -3.57
C ARG A 22 -6.00 17.27 -4.52
N ARG A 23 -6.01 18.60 -4.56
CA ARG A 23 -6.88 19.38 -5.47
C ARG A 23 -6.56 19.14 -6.95
N SER A 24 -5.34 18.78 -7.29
CA SER A 24 -4.92 18.50 -8.67
C SER A 24 -5.20 17.06 -9.11
N VAL A 25 -5.62 16.18 -8.20
CA VAL A 25 -5.88 14.76 -8.49
C VAL A 25 -7.39 14.50 -8.46
N PRO A 26 -7.98 13.87 -9.49
CA PRO A 26 -9.40 13.51 -9.48
C PRO A 26 -9.76 12.62 -8.29
N ALA A 27 -10.91 12.88 -7.65
CA ALA A 27 -11.34 12.17 -6.44
C ALA A 27 -11.45 10.64 -6.63
N GLY A 28 -11.77 10.17 -7.84
CA GLY A 28 -11.83 8.73 -8.16
C GLY A 28 -10.48 8.01 -8.03
N GLN A 29 -9.36 8.74 -8.06
CA GLN A 29 -8.00 8.20 -7.93
C GLN A 29 -7.51 8.18 -6.48
N TRP A 30 -8.33 8.59 -5.52
CA TRP A 30 -7.94 8.65 -4.12
C TRP A 30 -8.23 7.34 -3.39
N CYS A 31 -7.30 6.96 -2.53
CA CYS A 31 -7.51 5.91 -1.55
C CYS A 31 -8.35 6.47 -0.39
N SER A 32 -9.47 5.81 -0.11
CA SER A 32 -10.41 6.15 0.97
C SER A 32 -9.98 5.62 2.34
N GLY A 33 -8.80 4.99 2.44
CA GLY A 33 -8.34 4.30 3.64
C GLY A 33 -8.82 2.84 3.66
N HIS A 34 -8.03 1.99 4.33
CA HIS A 34 -8.29 0.56 4.47
C HIS A 34 -7.90 0.11 5.86
N SER A 35 -8.62 -0.88 6.38
CA SER A 35 -8.32 -1.48 7.67
C SER A 35 -7.04 -2.32 7.60
N LYS A 36 -6.32 -2.45 8.72
CA LYS A 36 -5.12 -3.31 8.83
C LYS A 36 -5.41 -4.76 8.43
N ALA A 37 -6.64 -5.23 8.65
CA ALA A 37 -7.11 -6.57 8.27
C ALA A 37 -7.24 -6.75 6.74
N GLU A 38 -7.45 -5.67 5.98
CA GLU A 38 -7.51 -5.70 4.51
C GLU A 38 -6.12 -5.62 3.86
N MET A 39 -5.06 -5.35 4.64
CA MET A 39 -3.70 -5.37 4.12
C MET A 39 -3.35 -6.82 3.75
N PRO A 40 -2.91 -7.09 2.51
CA PRO A 40 -2.52 -8.44 2.13
C PRO A 40 -1.41 -8.88 3.08
N ALA A 41 -1.71 -9.86 3.93
CA ALA A 41 -0.75 -10.44 4.85
C ALA A 41 0.48 -10.80 4.02
N ALA A 42 1.61 -10.17 4.34
CA ALA A 42 2.85 -10.33 3.63
C ALA A 42 3.08 -11.82 3.37
N ARG A 43 3.08 -12.17 2.08
CA ARG A 43 3.12 -13.53 1.54
C ARG A 43 4.05 -14.39 2.41
N LYS A 44 3.48 -15.35 3.17
CA LYS A 44 4.25 -16.33 3.95
C LYS A 44 5.32 -16.88 3.01
N GLY A 45 6.57 -16.53 3.33
CA GLY A 45 7.70 -16.71 2.46
C GLY A 45 7.88 -18.19 2.12
N TRP A 46 8.05 -18.43 0.84
CA TRP A 46 8.61 -19.62 0.21
C TRP A 46 10.09 -19.83 0.65
N PHE A 47 10.37 -19.77 1.95
CA PHE A 47 11.65 -20.19 2.55
C PHE A 47 11.59 -21.68 2.88
N ARG A 48 11.30 -22.47 1.86
CA ARG A 48 11.57 -23.92 1.84
C ARG A 48 12.01 -24.29 0.43
N ARG A 49 13.12 -23.71 -0.01
CA ARG A 49 13.81 -24.12 -1.22
C ARG A 49 15.20 -24.61 -0.85
N LYS A 50 15.34 -25.95 -0.91
CA LYS A 50 16.52 -26.74 -1.30
C LYS A 50 17.71 -26.91 -0.34
N THR A 51 17.98 -28.20 -0.08
CA THR A 51 19.27 -28.91 -0.16
C THR A 51 20.41 -28.53 0.81
N SER A 52 20.63 -29.39 1.80
CA SER A 52 21.92 -29.77 2.44
C SER A 52 21.54 -30.95 3.36
N GLY A 53 21.76 -32.21 3.01
CA GLY A 53 23.08 -32.84 2.92
C GLY A 53 23.38 -33.57 4.24
N LEU A 54 22.76 -34.74 4.45
CA LEU A 54 23.29 -35.96 5.11
C LEU A 54 22.21 -37.06 5.05
#